data_AF-A0A559MEK2-F1
#
_entry.id   AF-A0A559MEK2-F1
#
_cell.length_a   1.000
_cell.length_b   1.000
_cell.length_c   1.000
_cell.angle_alpha   90.00
_cell.angle_beta   90.00
_cell.angle_gamma   90.00
#
_symmetry.space_group_name_H-M   'P 1'
#
loop_
_entity.id
_entity.type
_entity.pdbx_description
1 polymer ?
#
loop_
_entity_poly.entity_id
_entity_poly.type
_entity_poly.pdbx_seq_one_letter_code
_entity_poly.pdbx_strand_id
1 'polypeptide(L)'
;MDYDYTHPERHHKGLVFAPNGEIPEEVSAQRKKMCHYDPTKRELCRACGWSTYNELTSSYDPRIKIFDTRDNIGLWAIGSNWLIRDQPNDGSLGNDYMTQEFLRGQPGLDIPLIEEMRRLSKPTDAIHLTLMSRAQGVRLDTIWLTLTRPQKAKYRDQVANIIKQIRQFTAPTAQKVDGSRLNDVMIAGHCIRRHPPTCKEIGYTTSEWFDNIADELRGGLSSIHNTKDPQVIEEKLQELKDNFPKGEPYVLTHGDLNLANIIVNAKENKIEAIIDWEMSGYFPWWAERWLSIVWGDGLSNELFKPLWRDVCPEMDAKTFAEQVINKVDPVVRAWQACKKEHPAKASKWLRPPFCECQPYGGTFDWVAIGNGTDHKISKVD
;
A
#
# COMPACT_ATOMS: atom_id res chain seq x y z
N MET A 1 17.67 7.67 4.13
CA MET A 1 18.44 8.57 5.01
C MET A 1 18.89 7.75 6.19
N ASP A 2 20.16 7.41 6.24
CA ASP A 2 20.78 6.80 7.41
C ASP A 2 20.95 7.89 8.45
N TYR A 3 20.18 7.80 9.53
CA TYR A 3 20.33 8.71 10.66
C TYR A 3 21.48 8.17 11.52
N ASP A 4 22.62 8.88 11.53
CA ASP A 4 23.78 8.60 12.38
C ASP A 4 23.57 9.13 13.81
N TYR A 5 23.01 8.31 14.69
CA TYR A 5 22.69 8.69 16.08
C TYR A 5 23.89 8.79 17.03
N THR A 6 25.13 8.83 16.52
CA THR A 6 26.33 8.87 17.37
C THR A 6 26.60 10.25 17.98
N HIS A 7 26.08 11.34 17.38
CA HIS A 7 26.29 12.69 17.89
C HIS A 7 25.08 13.61 17.59
N PRO A 8 24.61 14.44 18.54
CA PRO A 8 23.39 15.23 18.38
C PRO A 8 23.47 16.28 17.26
N GLU A 9 24.65 16.83 16.97
CA GLU A 9 24.85 17.80 15.87
C GLU A 9 24.60 17.21 14.48
N ARG A 10 24.57 15.88 14.35
CA ARG A 10 24.22 15.22 13.08
C ARG A 10 22.74 15.40 12.73
N HIS A 11 21.89 15.61 13.74
CA HIS A 11 20.43 15.68 13.59
C HIS A 11 19.85 17.04 13.95
N HIS A 12 20.50 17.75 14.86
CA HIS A 12 20.05 19.05 15.34
C HIS A 12 20.92 20.17 14.75
N LYS A 13 20.31 20.98 13.90
CA LYS A 13 20.95 22.17 13.35
C LYS A 13 20.97 23.29 14.38
N GLY A 14 22.08 24.02 14.46
CA GLY A 14 22.19 25.20 15.32
C GLY A 14 22.42 24.89 16.80
N LEU A 15 22.88 23.69 17.15
CA LEU A 15 23.39 23.42 18.49
C LEU A 15 24.59 24.33 18.78
N VAL A 16 24.66 24.80 20.02
CA VAL A 16 25.79 25.57 20.53
C VAL A 16 26.55 24.68 21.48
N PHE A 17 27.81 24.39 21.15
CA PHE A 17 28.70 23.65 22.04
C PHE A 17 29.15 24.56 23.19
N ALA A 18 28.90 24.12 24.44
CA ALA A 18 29.23 24.83 25.66
C ALA A 18 30.25 24.00 26.47
N PRO A 19 31.56 24.09 26.16
CA PRO A 19 32.58 23.35 26.89
C PRO A 19 32.56 23.74 28.37
N ASN A 20 32.71 22.76 29.27
CA ASN A 20 32.66 22.95 30.73
C ASN A 20 31.37 23.60 31.27
N GLY A 21 30.29 23.63 30.48
CA GLY A 21 29.04 24.28 30.84
C GLY A 21 29.03 25.81 30.64
N GLU A 22 30.08 26.38 30.05
CA GLU A 22 30.17 27.80 29.78
C GLU A 22 29.33 28.16 28.54
N ILE A 23 28.22 28.88 28.76
CA ILE A 23 27.33 29.32 27.69
C ILE A 23 27.89 30.63 27.11
N PRO A 24 28.14 30.74 25.78
CA PRO A 24 28.61 31.97 25.15
C PRO A 24 27.69 33.17 25.44
N GLU A 25 28.29 34.34 25.66
CA GLU A 25 27.56 35.55 26.11
C GLU A 25 26.45 35.97 25.14
N GLU A 26 26.70 35.89 23.83
CA GLU A 26 25.73 36.17 22.78
C GLU A 26 24.49 35.25 22.86
N VAL A 27 24.71 33.96 23.16
CA VAL A 27 23.65 32.96 23.32
C VAL A 27 22.89 33.17 24.63
N SER A 28 23.61 33.54 25.69
CA SER A 28 23.01 33.92 26.98
C SER A 28 22.08 35.13 26.83
N ALA A 29 22.48 36.16 26.09
CA ALA A 29 21.67 37.35 25.84
C ALA A 29 20.38 37.05 25.05
N GLN A 30 20.46 36.15 24.06
CA GLN A 30 19.29 35.68 23.30
C GLN A 30 18.33 34.87 24.17
N ARG A 31 18.86 33.96 25.00
CA ARG A 31 18.05 33.03 25.82
C ARG A 31 17.49 33.65 27.10
N LYS A 32 18.08 34.71 27.65
CA LYS A 32 17.51 35.47 28.79
C LYS A 32 16.10 35.99 28.53
N LYS A 33 15.73 36.28 27.28
CA LYS A 33 14.37 36.66 26.87
C LYS A 33 13.39 35.48 26.80
N MET A 34 13.88 34.25 26.74
CA MET A 34 13.08 33.02 26.65
C MET A 34 12.89 32.33 28.01
N CYS A 35 13.48 32.87 29.09
CA CYS A 35 13.55 32.24 30.41
C CYS A 35 12.29 32.46 31.25
N HIS A 36 11.11 32.29 30.63
CA HIS A 36 9.91 32.00 31.39
C HIS A 36 9.67 30.51 31.23
N TYR A 37 10.21 29.74 32.18
CA TYR A 37 9.80 28.36 32.37
C TYR A 37 8.28 28.37 32.59
N ASP A 38 7.53 27.97 31.57
CA ASP A 38 6.10 27.74 31.69
C ASP A 38 5.94 26.39 32.41
N PRO A 39 5.41 26.37 33.65
CA PRO A 39 5.24 25.14 34.42
C PRO A 39 4.16 24.23 33.83
N THR A 40 3.44 24.66 32.79
CA THR A 40 2.45 23.82 32.12
C THR A 40 3.14 22.74 31.28
N LYS A 41 2.90 21.48 31.65
CA LYS A 41 3.30 20.30 30.87
C LYS A 41 2.40 20.21 29.63
N ARG A 42 2.71 21.00 28.60
CA ARG A 42 2.01 20.92 27.32
C ARG A 42 2.56 19.75 26.53
N GLU A 43 1.68 18.86 26.07
CA GLU A 43 2.04 17.79 25.14
C GLU A 43 2.45 18.37 23.78
N LEU A 44 3.63 17.97 23.30
CA LEU A 44 4.20 18.31 22.01
C LEU A 44 4.01 17.16 20.99
N CYS A 45 4.00 15.90 21.45
CA CYS A 45 3.81 14.74 20.60
C CYS A 45 2.81 13.75 21.20
N ARG A 46 1.65 13.59 20.53
CA ARG A 46 0.59 12.65 20.93
C ARG A 46 0.97 11.18 20.85
N ALA A 47 1.97 10.84 20.03
CA ALA A 47 2.30 9.45 19.77
C ALA A 47 3.12 8.82 20.90
N CYS A 48 3.95 9.62 21.57
CA CYS A 48 4.79 9.17 22.68
C CYS A 48 4.57 9.96 23.99
N GLY A 49 3.65 10.94 24.00
CA GLY A 49 3.38 11.81 25.15
C GLY A 49 4.50 12.82 25.44
N TRP A 50 5.40 13.08 24.47
CA TRP A 50 6.51 14.04 24.66
C TRP A 50 5.94 15.42 24.99
N SER A 51 6.45 16.07 26.03
CA SER A 51 5.95 17.35 26.52
C SER A 51 7.01 18.45 26.51
N THR A 52 6.59 19.70 26.72
CA THR A 52 7.48 20.85 26.94
C THR A 52 8.47 20.59 28.08
N TYR A 53 8.05 19.87 29.12
CA TYR A 53 8.95 19.46 30.19
C TYR A 53 10.04 18.53 29.66
N ASN A 54 9.67 17.48 28.92
CA ASN A 54 10.65 16.54 28.37
C ASN A 54 11.63 17.23 27.41
N GLU A 55 11.13 18.12 26.56
CA GLU A 55 11.95 18.88 25.62
C GLU A 55 12.99 19.76 26.31
N LEU A 56 12.64 20.36 27.45
CA LEU A 56 13.53 21.29 28.16
C LEU A 56 14.46 20.60 29.16
N THR A 57 14.10 19.42 29.67
CA THR A 57 14.84 18.77 30.76
C THR A 57 15.52 17.46 30.37
N SER A 58 15.19 16.90 29.21
CA SER A 58 15.79 15.64 28.74
C SER A 58 16.95 15.90 27.78
N SER A 59 17.99 15.06 27.85
CA SER A 59 19.06 15.00 26.84
C SER A 59 18.88 13.83 25.86
N TYR A 60 17.72 13.18 25.90
CA TYR A 60 17.44 12.01 25.08
C TYR A 60 17.09 12.39 23.63
N ASP A 61 17.89 11.91 22.67
CA ASP A 61 17.58 11.94 21.24
C ASP A 61 16.88 10.63 20.80
N PRO A 62 15.61 10.68 20.35
CA PRO A 62 14.84 9.49 20.02
C PRO A 62 15.35 8.79 18.75
N ARG A 63 15.77 7.53 18.94
CA ARG A 63 16.10 6.59 17.85
C ARG A 63 14.89 5.86 17.29
N ILE A 64 13.72 6.06 17.91
CA ILE A 64 12.44 5.51 17.48
C ILE A 64 11.58 6.67 17.02
N LYS A 65 11.07 6.62 15.78
CA LYS A 65 10.25 7.68 15.23
C LYS A 65 9.21 7.15 14.26
N ILE A 66 8.08 7.83 14.19
CA ILE A 66 7.13 7.62 13.10
C ILE A 66 7.85 8.01 11.81
N PHE A 67 8.03 7.01 10.96
CA PHE A 67 8.67 7.12 9.65
C PHE A 67 7.65 7.44 8.57
N ASP A 68 6.49 6.79 8.63
CA ASP A 68 5.39 6.99 7.69
C ASP A 68 4.05 6.59 8.32
N THR A 69 2.95 7.11 7.79
CA THR A 69 1.59 6.77 8.23
C THR A 69 0.63 6.71 7.05
N ARG A 70 -0.26 5.71 7.04
CA ARG A 70 -1.34 5.60 6.07
C ARG A 70 -2.59 5.10 6.79
N ASP A 71 -3.71 5.81 6.66
CA ASP A 71 -4.93 5.50 7.41
C ASP A 71 -4.64 5.32 8.92
N ASN A 72 -4.93 4.15 9.48
CA ASN A 72 -4.61 3.78 10.86
C ASN A 72 -3.43 2.78 10.94
N ILE A 73 -2.47 2.92 10.03
CA ILE A 73 -1.23 2.17 10.00
C ILE A 73 -0.07 3.12 10.26
N GLY A 74 0.78 2.77 11.21
CA GLY A 74 2.02 3.48 11.53
C GLY A 74 3.25 2.64 11.20
N LEU A 75 4.19 3.21 10.45
CA LEU A 75 5.53 2.66 10.32
C LEU A 75 6.47 3.43 11.23
N TRP A 76 7.07 2.72 12.19
CA TRP A 76 8.00 3.28 13.16
C TRP A 76 9.41 2.82 12.84
N ALA A 77 10.31 3.73 12.50
CA ALA A 77 11.73 3.38 12.37
C ALA A 77 12.35 3.17 13.75
N ILE A 78 13.14 2.10 13.88
CA ILE A 78 13.97 1.81 15.05
C ILE A 78 15.43 1.82 14.58
N GLY A 79 16.14 2.90 14.92
CA GLY A 79 17.47 3.15 14.41
C GLY A 79 17.47 3.28 12.88
N SER A 80 18.50 2.73 12.24
CA SER A 80 18.65 2.70 10.78
C SER A 80 18.19 1.39 10.14
N ASN A 81 18.05 0.32 10.91
CA ASN A 81 18.01 -1.05 10.37
C ASN A 81 16.65 -1.73 10.51
N TRP A 82 15.74 -1.21 11.32
CA TRP A 82 14.48 -1.87 11.65
C TRP A 82 13.31 -0.93 11.50
N LEU A 83 12.15 -1.49 11.16
CA LEU A 83 10.86 -0.83 11.23
C LEU A 83 9.89 -1.70 12.06
N ILE A 84 8.98 -1.06 12.78
CA ILE A 84 7.76 -1.70 13.30
C ILE A 84 6.58 -1.18 12.50
N ARG A 85 5.80 -2.10 11.92
CA ARG A 85 4.48 -1.82 11.37
C ARG A 85 3.45 -2.05 12.46
N ASP A 86 2.73 -1.00 12.79
CA ASP A 86 1.64 -0.93 13.76
C ASP A 86 0.33 -0.77 13.00
N GLN A 87 -0.59 -1.73 13.15
CA GLN A 87 -1.88 -1.71 12.46
C GLN A 87 -2.95 -2.51 13.21
N PRO A 88 -4.24 -2.24 12.97
CA PRO A 88 -5.33 -3.08 13.44
C PRO A 88 -5.19 -4.54 12.99
N ASN A 89 -5.59 -5.47 13.85
CA ASN A 89 -5.71 -6.88 13.50
C ASN A 89 -7.11 -7.18 12.95
N ASP A 90 -7.39 -6.64 11.76
CA ASP A 90 -8.67 -6.78 11.07
C ASP A 90 -8.45 -7.06 9.57
N GLY A 91 -9.50 -6.86 8.74
CA GLY A 91 -9.43 -7.07 7.30
C GLY A 91 -8.40 -6.20 6.55
N SER A 92 -7.80 -5.18 7.20
CA SER A 92 -6.76 -4.31 6.65
C SER A 92 -5.33 -4.87 6.79
N LEU A 93 -5.15 -5.99 7.50
CA LEU A 93 -3.81 -6.55 7.76
C LEU A 93 -3.01 -6.82 6.48
N GLY A 94 -3.72 -7.17 5.40
CA GLY A 94 -3.13 -7.54 4.11
C GLY A 94 -2.33 -8.83 4.17
N ASN A 95 -1.61 -9.10 3.08
CA ASN A 95 -0.95 -10.38 2.84
C ASN A 95 0.59 -10.32 2.96
N ASP A 96 1.15 -9.20 3.42
CA ASP A 96 2.59 -8.93 3.32
C ASP A 96 3.43 -9.99 4.05
N TYR A 97 3.14 -10.20 5.34
CA TYR A 97 3.88 -11.17 6.15
C TYR A 97 3.79 -12.59 5.61
N MET A 98 2.59 -13.07 5.29
CA MET A 98 2.39 -14.46 4.85
C MET A 98 3.06 -14.72 3.50
N THR A 99 3.04 -13.76 2.58
CA THR A 99 3.69 -13.91 1.28
C THR A 99 5.19 -13.85 1.38
N GLN A 100 5.74 -12.97 2.21
CA GLN A 100 7.17 -12.93 2.44
C GLN A 100 7.69 -14.18 3.16
N GLU A 101 6.96 -14.72 4.14
CA GLU A 101 7.28 -16.03 4.73
C GLU A 101 7.27 -17.13 3.66
N PHE A 102 6.19 -17.20 2.86
CA PHE A 102 6.06 -18.20 1.81
C PHE A 102 7.24 -18.16 0.83
N LEU A 103 7.56 -16.97 0.28
CA LEU A 103 8.63 -16.79 -0.69
C LEU A 103 10.01 -17.10 -0.08
N ARG A 104 10.27 -16.67 1.15
CA ARG A 104 11.54 -16.96 1.84
C ARG A 104 11.74 -18.46 2.07
N GLY A 105 10.66 -19.23 2.19
CA GLY A 105 10.69 -20.68 2.35
C GLY A 105 10.95 -21.48 1.06
N GLN A 106 10.99 -20.85 -0.12
CA GLN A 106 11.13 -21.57 -1.38
C GLN A 106 12.61 -21.76 -1.77
N PRO A 107 13.03 -22.99 -2.14
CA PRO A 107 14.41 -23.26 -2.52
C PRO A 107 14.75 -22.62 -3.87
N GLY A 108 15.93 -21.99 -3.96
CA GLY A 108 16.48 -21.50 -5.23
C GLY A 108 15.83 -20.22 -5.77
N LEU A 109 15.01 -19.52 -4.98
CA LEU A 109 14.52 -18.20 -5.35
C LEU A 109 15.60 -17.13 -5.18
N ASP A 110 15.80 -16.34 -6.22
CA ASP A 110 16.61 -15.12 -6.22
C ASP A 110 15.68 -13.91 -6.36
N ILE A 111 14.80 -13.74 -5.37
CA ILE A 111 13.90 -12.59 -5.29
C ILE A 111 14.38 -11.71 -4.14
N PRO A 112 14.63 -10.41 -4.38
CA PRO A 112 15.05 -9.49 -3.33
C PRO A 112 13.86 -9.21 -2.41
N LEU A 113 13.83 -9.87 -1.25
CA LEU A 113 12.89 -9.63 -0.16
C LEU A 113 13.58 -8.84 0.95
N ILE A 114 12.82 -8.32 1.91
CA ILE A 114 13.47 -7.87 3.14
C ILE A 114 14.03 -9.08 3.90
N GLU A 115 15.21 -8.87 4.49
CA GLU A 115 15.98 -9.93 5.15
C GLU A 115 15.19 -10.64 6.24
N GLU A 116 14.46 -9.88 7.07
CA GLU A 116 13.76 -10.41 8.23
C GLU A 116 12.40 -9.78 8.44
N MET A 117 11.42 -10.59 8.82
CA MET A 117 10.11 -10.14 9.27
C MET A 117 9.61 -11.05 10.40
N ARG A 118 9.12 -10.46 11.50
CA ARG A 118 8.61 -11.17 12.67
C ARG A 118 7.33 -10.55 13.19
N ARG A 119 6.32 -11.37 13.44
CA ARG A 119 5.13 -10.94 14.20
C ARG A 119 5.48 -10.86 15.68
N LEU A 120 5.14 -9.74 16.31
CA LEU A 120 5.31 -9.54 17.75
C LEU A 120 4.00 -9.79 18.52
N SER A 121 2.86 -9.58 17.86
CA SER A 121 1.52 -9.78 18.45
C SER A 121 1.04 -11.23 18.32
N LYS A 122 0.16 -11.65 19.24
CA LYS A 122 -0.59 -12.90 19.12
C LYS A 122 -1.70 -12.75 18.07
N PRO A 123 -2.16 -13.85 17.45
CA PRO A 123 -3.25 -13.80 16.46
C PRO A 123 -4.57 -13.20 16.97
N THR A 124 -4.80 -13.21 18.28
CA THR A 124 -6.02 -12.70 18.93
C THR A 124 -5.91 -11.26 19.42
N ASP A 125 -4.72 -10.65 19.35
CA ASP A 125 -4.53 -9.28 19.83
C ASP A 125 -5.24 -8.31 18.88
N ALA A 126 -5.88 -7.27 19.40
CA ALA A 126 -6.62 -6.30 18.58
C ALA A 126 -5.69 -5.45 17.68
N ILE A 127 -4.42 -5.31 18.06
CA ILE A 127 -3.40 -4.58 17.33
C ILE A 127 -2.29 -5.57 16.93
N HIS A 128 -1.93 -5.53 15.66
CA HIS A 128 -0.89 -6.34 15.08
C HIS A 128 0.38 -5.52 14.92
N LEU A 129 1.45 -5.95 15.59
CA LEU A 129 2.78 -5.38 15.48
C LEU A 129 3.68 -6.34 14.71
N THR A 130 4.29 -5.85 13.64
CA THR A 130 5.26 -6.60 12.84
C THR A 130 6.59 -5.88 12.84
N LEU A 131 7.63 -6.53 13.35
CA LEU A 131 9.02 -6.09 13.21
C LEU A 131 9.54 -6.52 11.85
N MET A 132 10.19 -5.62 11.13
CA MET A 132 10.73 -5.89 9.80
C MET A 132 12.09 -5.23 9.62
N SER A 133 13.02 -5.92 8.96
CA SER A 133 14.29 -5.31 8.59
C SER A 133 14.05 -4.25 7.52
N ARG A 134 14.82 -3.16 7.61
CA ARG A 134 14.76 -2.08 6.63
C ARG A 134 15.70 -2.40 5.48
N ALA A 135 15.15 -2.55 4.28
CA ALA A 135 15.94 -2.60 3.06
C ALA A 135 16.80 -1.34 2.92
N GLN A 136 18.11 -1.54 2.75
CA GLN A 136 19.06 -0.44 2.60
C GLN A 136 19.02 0.05 1.15
N GLY A 137 18.82 1.34 0.95
CA GLY A 137 18.70 1.93 -0.38
C GLY A 137 17.70 3.08 -0.45
N VAL A 138 17.29 3.41 -1.68
CA VAL A 138 16.29 4.43 -1.98
C VAL A 138 15.16 3.81 -2.78
N ARG A 139 13.96 4.35 -2.68
CA ARG A 139 12.85 3.92 -3.54
C ARG A 139 13.13 4.32 -4.99
N LEU A 140 12.78 3.45 -5.93
CA LEU A 140 13.06 3.67 -7.35
C LEU A 140 12.33 4.91 -7.90
N ASP A 141 11.12 5.22 -7.41
CA ASP A 141 10.36 6.43 -7.77
C ASP A 141 11.16 7.73 -7.52
N THR A 142 11.89 7.79 -6.41
CA THR A 142 12.63 9.00 -6.00
C THR A 142 13.82 9.34 -6.90
N ILE A 143 14.35 8.35 -7.62
CA ILE A 143 15.50 8.54 -8.51
C ILE A 143 15.16 8.34 -9.99
N TRP A 144 13.97 7.82 -10.32
CA TRP A 144 13.62 7.36 -11.67
C TRP A 144 13.90 8.41 -12.76
N LEU A 145 13.53 9.66 -12.50
CA LEU A 145 13.73 10.78 -13.43
C LEU A 145 15.19 11.16 -13.65
N THR A 146 16.08 10.81 -12.72
CA THR A 146 17.53 11.07 -12.81
C THR A 146 18.31 9.94 -13.49
N LEU A 147 17.69 8.77 -13.67
CA LEU A 147 18.35 7.60 -14.25
C LEU A 147 18.56 7.75 -15.76
N THR A 148 19.71 7.29 -16.22
CA THR A 148 19.99 7.15 -17.66
C THR A 148 19.19 5.99 -18.27
N ARG A 149 19.02 6.00 -19.60
CA ARG A 149 18.31 4.91 -20.32
C ARG A 149 18.91 3.52 -20.03
N PRO A 150 20.24 3.31 -20.02
CA PRO A 150 20.82 2.02 -19.67
C PRO A 150 20.51 1.57 -18.22
N GLN A 151 20.45 2.50 -17.27
CA GLN A 151 20.10 2.15 -15.88
C GLN A 151 18.63 1.74 -15.75
N LYS A 152 17.73 2.49 -16.39
CA LYS A 152 16.30 2.12 -16.46
C LYS A 152 16.11 0.73 -17.08
N ALA A 153 16.86 0.43 -18.16
CA ALA A 153 16.85 -0.89 -18.78
C ALA A 153 17.31 -1.99 -17.81
N LYS A 154 18.41 -1.79 -17.07
CA LYS A 154 18.88 -2.77 -16.06
C LYS A 154 17.85 -3.05 -14.97
N TYR A 155 17.15 -2.02 -14.47
CA TYR A 155 16.10 -2.23 -13.48
C TYR A 155 14.90 -2.95 -14.08
N ARG A 156 14.51 -2.62 -15.32
CA ARG A 156 13.45 -3.34 -16.03
C ARG A 156 13.77 -4.83 -16.17
N ASP A 157 15.00 -5.17 -16.57
CA ASP A 157 15.40 -6.56 -16.77
C ASP A 157 15.38 -7.34 -15.44
N GLN A 158 15.79 -6.72 -14.33
CA GLN A 158 15.68 -7.29 -12.98
C GLN A 158 14.22 -7.51 -12.57
N VAL A 159 13.33 -6.51 -12.74
CA VAL A 159 11.90 -6.65 -12.42
C VAL A 159 11.26 -7.73 -13.29
N ALA A 160 11.61 -7.81 -14.58
CA ALA A 160 11.11 -8.86 -15.47
C ALA A 160 11.52 -10.26 -14.97
N ASN A 161 12.77 -10.42 -14.52
CA ASN A 161 13.24 -11.68 -13.94
C ASN A 161 12.50 -12.02 -12.63
N ILE A 162 12.27 -11.04 -11.76
CA ILE A 162 11.51 -11.23 -10.51
C ILE A 162 10.07 -11.69 -10.82
N ILE A 163 9.40 -11.02 -11.77
CA ILE A 163 8.03 -11.40 -12.17
C ILE A 163 8.01 -12.83 -12.74
N LYS A 164 9.00 -13.21 -13.55
CA LYS A 164 9.12 -14.58 -14.06
C LYS A 164 9.28 -15.60 -12.94
N GLN A 165 10.09 -15.31 -11.92
CA GLN A 165 10.30 -16.18 -10.77
C GLN A 165 9.03 -16.35 -9.93
N ILE A 166 8.35 -15.25 -9.54
CA ILE A 166 7.09 -15.38 -8.76
C ILE A 166 6.00 -16.12 -9.53
N ARG A 167 5.93 -15.94 -10.86
CA ARG A 167 4.91 -16.61 -11.70
C ARG A 167 5.12 -18.11 -11.84
N GLN A 168 6.24 -18.66 -11.39
CA GLN A 168 6.43 -20.11 -11.29
C GLN A 168 5.52 -20.74 -10.24
N PHE A 169 5.10 -19.96 -9.24
CA PHE A 169 4.14 -20.40 -8.24
C PHE A 169 2.73 -20.25 -8.81
N THR A 170 2.02 -21.37 -8.89
CA THR A 170 0.65 -21.43 -9.37
C THR A 170 -0.27 -22.07 -8.34
N ALA A 171 -1.55 -21.75 -8.45
CA ALA A 171 -2.62 -22.37 -7.68
C ALA A 171 -3.76 -22.80 -8.62
N PRO A 172 -4.57 -23.79 -8.21
CA PRO A 172 -5.73 -24.21 -9.01
C PRO A 172 -6.82 -23.14 -9.10
N THR A 173 -6.85 -22.20 -8.16
CA THR A 173 -7.91 -21.19 -7.97
C THR A 173 -7.32 -19.85 -7.53
N ALA A 174 -8.13 -18.79 -7.60
CA ALA A 174 -7.76 -17.49 -7.05
C ALA A 174 -7.79 -17.53 -5.52
N GLN A 175 -6.64 -17.32 -4.86
CA GLN A 175 -6.53 -17.43 -3.40
C GLN A 175 -5.25 -16.76 -2.86
N LYS A 176 -5.20 -16.49 -1.57
CA LYS A 176 -3.97 -16.11 -0.86
C LYS A 176 -3.02 -17.31 -0.74
N VAL A 177 -1.78 -17.07 -0.28
CA VAL A 177 -0.79 -18.16 -0.12
C VAL A 177 -1.18 -19.23 0.90
N ASP A 178 -2.12 -18.94 1.81
CA ASP A 178 -2.69 -19.89 2.77
C ASP A 178 -4.00 -20.56 2.28
N GLY A 179 -4.45 -20.26 1.05
CA GLY A 179 -5.70 -20.77 0.49
C GLY A 179 -6.96 -19.97 0.84
N SER A 180 -6.86 -18.93 1.67
CA SER A 180 -8.02 -18.07 1.98
C SER A 180 -8.35 -17.09 0.84
N ARG A 181 -9.55 -16.49 0.90
CA ARG A 181 -10.09 -15.64 -0.17
C ARG A 181 -9.30 -14.33 -0.34
N LEU A 182 -9.23 -13.86 -1.59
CA LEU A 182 -8.61 -12.59 -1.95
C LEU A 182 -9.62 -11.45 -1.92
N ASN A 183 -9.19 -10.28 -1.46
CA ASN A 183 -9.93 -9.04 -1.67
C ASN A 183 -9.96 -8.72 -3.18
N ASP A 184 -11.09 -8.24 -3.69
CA ASP A 184 -11.22 -7.83 -5.08
C ASP A 184 -10.69 -6.42 -5.29
N VAL A 185 -9.39 -6.36 -5.53
CA VAL A 185 -8.63 -5.15 -5.82
C VAL A 185 -8.71 -4.71 -7.29
N MET A 186 -9.34 -5.51 -8.16
CA MET A 186 -9.45 -5.24 -9.59
C MET A 186 -10.77 -4.55 -9.92
N ILE A 187 -11.91 -5.16 -9.58
CA ILE A 187 -13.24 -4.62 -9.88
C ILE A 187 -13.74 -3.82 -8.66
N ALA A 188 -13.87 -4.47 -7.50
CA ALA A 188 -14.34 -3.79 -6.29
C ALA A 188 -13.35 -2.74 -5.76
N GLY A 189 -12.09 -2.77 -6.20
CA GLY A 189 -11.09 -1.73 -5.97
C GLY A 189 -11.48 -0.34 -6.52
N HIS A 190 -12.41 -0.28 -7.48
CA HIS A 190 -13.02 0.97 -7.98
C HIS A 190 -14.10 1.54 -7.05
N CYS A 191 -14.23 1.04 -5.82
CA CYS A 191 -15.25 1.46 -4.87
C CYS A 191 -14.71 2.42 -3.80
N ILE A 192 -14.45 1.94 -2.57
CA ILE A 192 -13.98 2.79 -1.47
C ILE A 192 -12.48 3.02 -1.54
N ARG A 193 -11.73 1.94 -1.74
CA ARG A 193 -10.27 1.87 -1.72
C ARG A 193 -9.81 0.68 -2.57
N ARG A 194 -8.57 0.74 -3.03
CA ARG A 194 -7.94 -0.29 -3.87
C ARG A 194 -7.23 -1.39 -3.07
N HIS A 195 -7.00 -1.19 -1.78
CA HIS A 195 -6.31 -2.15 -0.91
C HIS A 195 -7.29 -2.82 0.07
N PRO A 196 -6.91 -3.96 0.67
CA PRO A 196 -7.70 -4.62 1.69
C PRO A 196 -8.10 -3.70 2.86
N PRO A 197 -9.30 -3.87 3.43
CA PRO A 197 -10.40 -4.68 2.89
C PRO A 197 -11.16 -3.90 1.80
N THR A 198 -11.47 -4.58 0.69
CA THR A 198 -12.38 -4.09 -0.36
C THR A 198 -13.82 -4.48 -0.05
N CYS A 199 -14.81 -3.93 -0.77
CA CYS A 199 -16.22 -4.25 -0.51
C CYS A 199 -16.61 -5.69 -0.89
N LYS A 200 -15.81 -6.34 -1.72
CA LYS A 200 -16.03 -7.69 -2.24
C LYS A 200 -14.73 -8.46 -2.27
N GLU A 201 -14.86 -9.77 -2.32
CA GLU A 201 -13.77 -10.71 -2.51
C GLU A 201 -13.85 -11.31 -3.92
N ILE A 202 -12.71 -11.74 -4.43
CA ILE A 202 -12.63 -12.56 -5.64
C ILE A 202 -13.12 -13.97 -5.28
N GLY A 203 -13.94 -14.56 -6.14
CA GLY A 203 -14.33 -15.96 -6.01
C GLY A 203 -13.19 -16.90 -6.43
N TYR A 204 -13.17 -18.14 -5.93
CA TYR A 204 -12.09 -19.09 -6.26
C TYR A 204 -11.99 -19.38 -7.77
N THR A 205 -13.11 -19.24 -8.47
CA THR A 205 -13.23 -19.33 -9.93
C THR A 205 -13.82 -18.06 -10.51
N THR A 206 -13.69 -17.88 -11.83
CA THR A 206 -14.35 -16.79 -12.55
C THR A 206 -15.87 -16.77 -12.32
N SER A 207 -16.52 -17.95 -12.24
CA SER A 207 -17.96 -18.00 -11.96
C SER A 207 -18.29 -17.45 -10.58
N GLU A 208 -17.61 -17.95 -9.55
CA GLU A 208 -17.83 -17.47 -8.18
C GLU A 208 -17.52 -15.97 -8.04
N TRP A 209 -16.52 -15.47 -8.79
CA TRP A 209 -16.20 -14.05 -8.78
C TRP A 209 -17.37 -13.23 -9.32
N PHE A 210 -17.98 -13.64 -10.45
CA PHE A 210 -19.19 -13.00 -10.96
C PHE A 210 -20.35 -13.09 -9.97
N ASP A 211 -20.54 -14.23 -9.32
CA ASP A 211 -21.61 -14.42 -8.34
C ASP A 211 -21.46 -13.43 -7.16
N ASN A 212 -20.22 -13.15 -6.71
CA ASN A 212 -19.95 -12.18 -5.65
C ASN A 212 -20.31 -10.73 -6.01
N ILE A 213 -20.27 -10.36 -7.29
CA ILE A 213 -20.49 -8.99 -7.78
C ILE A 213 -21.77 -8.83 -8.62
N ALA A 214 -22.57 -9.90 -8.74
CA ALA A 214 -23.68 -9.96 -9.70
C ALA A 214 -24.71 -8.86 -9.47
N ASP A 215 -25.03 -8.54 -8.22
CA ASP A 215 -26.03 -7.52 -7.90
C ASP A 215 -25.57 -6.12 -8.32
N GLU A 216 -24.30 -5.79 -8.13
CA GLU A 216 -23.73 -4.53 -8.61
C GLU A 216 -23.66 -4.50 -10.14
N LEU A 217 -23.31 -5.61 -10.79
CA LEU A 217 -23.34 -5.69 -12.25
C LEU A 217 -24.76 -5.51 -12.80
N ARG A 218 -25.78 -6.12 -12.20
CA ARG A 218 -27.19 -5.93 -12.57
C ARG A 218 -27.62 -4.47 -12.44
N GLY A 219 -27.33 -3.83 -11.31
CA GLY A 219 -27.64 -2.42 -11.07
C GLY A 219 -26.94 -1.49 -12.07
N GLY A 220 -25.68 -1.81 -12.40
CA GLY A 220 -24.90 -1.13 -13.42
C GLY A 220 -25.46 -1.28 -14.83
N LEU A 221 -25.78 -2.52 -15.22
CA LEU A 221 -26.36 -2.84 -16.53
C LEU A 221 -27.73 -2.19 -16.73
N SER A 222 -28.58 -2.21 -15.69
CA SER A 222 -29.85 -1.48 -15.69
C SER A 222 -29.63 0.01 -15.98
N SER A 223 -28.62 0.62 -15.36
CA SER A 223 -28.28 2.03 -15.55
C SER A 223 -27.71 2.33 -16.95
N ILE A 224 -26.80 1.48 -17.44
CA ILE A 224 -26.15 1.63 -18.76
C ILE A 224 -27.16 1.49 -19.90
N HIS A 225 -28.06 0.51 -19.80
CA HIS A 225 -29.03 0.21 -20.85
C HIS A 225 -30.37 0.93 -20.66
N ASN A 226 -30.52 1.72 -19.59
CA ASN A 226 -31.76 2.41 -19.23
C ASN A 226 -32.99 1.49 -19.29
N THR A 227 -32.88 0.31 -18.68
CA THR A 227 -33.92 -0.71 -18.66
C THR A 227 -34.08 -1.31 -17.27
N LYS A 228 -35.32 -1.69 -16.92
CA LYS A 228 -35.65 -2.45 -15.71
C LYS A 228 -36.10 -3.88 -16.04
N ASP A 229 -36.02 -4.29 -17.30
CA ASP A 229 -36.39 -5.65 -17.74
C ASP A 229 -35.36 -6.68 -17.22
N PRO A 230 -35.76 -7.60 -16.33
CA PRO A 230 -34.85 -8.60 -15.78
C PRO A 230 -34.26 -9.52 -16.85
N GLN A 231 -35.01 -9.84 -17.92
CA GLN A 231 -34.52 -10.73 -18.95
C GLN A 231 -33.35 -10.09 -19.72
N VAL A 232 -33.51 -8.84 -20.13
CA VAL A 232 -32.45 -8.08 -20.81
C VAL A 232 -31.22 -7.93 -19.92
N ILE A 233 -31.41 -7.69 -18.62
CA ILE A 233 -30.31 -7.55 -17.66
C ILE A 233 -29.56 -8.87 -17.48
N GLU A 234 -30.25 -10.00 -17.31
CA GLU A 234 -29.60 -11.31 -17.19
C GLU A 234 -28.90 -11.74 -18.49
N GLU A 235 -29.49 -11.47 -19.66
CA GLU A 235 -28.84 -11.69 -20.95
C GLU A 235 -27.51 -10.92 -21.05
N LYS A 236 -27.51 -9.64 -20.65
CA LYS A 236 -26.29 -8.81 -20.63
C LYS A 236 -25.28 -9.24 -19.58
N LEU A 237 -25.74 -9.68 -18.40
CA LEU A 237 -24.86 -10.23 -17.36
C LEU A 237 -24.17 -11.51 -17.86
N GLN A 238 -24.92 -12.39 -18.54
CA GLN A 238 -24.38 -13.59 -19.15
C GLN A 238 -23.38 -13.25 -20.26
N GLU A 239 -23.66 -12.26 -21.11
CA GLU A 239 -22.69 -11.75 -22.12
C GLU A 239 -21.38 -11.28 -21.47
N LEU A 240 -21.44 -10.57 -20.33
CA LEU A 240 -20.24 -10.16 -19.59
C LEU A 240 -19.45 -11.38 -19.08
N LYS A 241 -20.16 -12.36 -18.52
CA LYS A 241 -19.56 -13.60 -17.97
C LYS A 241 -18.91 -14.45 -19.06
N ASP A 242 -19.57 -14.63 -20.19
CA ASP A 242 -19.08 -15.44 -21.32
C ASP A 242 -17.87 -14.82 -22.01
N ASN A 243 -17.81 -13.48 -22.05
CA ASN A 243 -16.70 -12.77 -22.68
C ASN A 243 -15.52 -12.53 -21.74
N PHE A 244 -15.67 -12.74 -20.43
CA PHE A 244 -14.62 -12.46 -19.46
C PHE A 244 -13.35 -13.29 -19.74
N PRO A 245 -12.14 -12.75 -19.54
CA PRO A 245 -10.92 -13.50 -19.78
C PRO A 245 -10.84 -14.70 -18.83
N LYS A 246 -10.32 -15.83 -19.33
CA LYS A 246 -10.03 -16.99 -18.48
C LYS A 246 -9.03 -16.59 -17.39
N GLY A 247 -9.29 -17.07 -16.17
CA GLY A 247 -8.43 -16.80 -15.02
C GLY A 247 -7.15 -17.62 -15.06
N GLU A 248 -7.26 -18.87 -15.51
CA GLU A 248 -6.20 -19.87 -15.43
C GLU A 248 -5.04 -19.59 -16.42
N PRO A 249 -3.79 -19.91 -16.03
CA PRO A 249 -3.38 -20.34 -14.70
C PRO A 249 -3.43 -19.18 -13.68
N TYR A 250 -3.78 -19.48 -12.43
CA TYR A 250 -3.65 -18.50 -11.35
C TYR A 250 -2.20 -18.51 -10.86
N VAL A 251 -1.55 -17.36 -10.96
CA VAL A 251 -0.11 -17.19 -10.68
C VAL A 251 0.09 -16.23 -9.52
N LEU A 252 1.14 -16.46 -8.73
CA LEU A 252 1.49 -15.53 -7.67
C LEU A 252 1.81 -14.15 -8.25
N THR A 253 1.09 -13.16 -7.77
CA THR A 253 1.01 -11.78 -8.25
C THR A 253 1.22 -10.87 -7.03
N HIS A 254 1.99 -9.79 -7.20
CA HIS A 254 2.25 -8.80 -6.16
C HIS A 254 1.01 -7.95 -5.88
N GLY A 255 0.27 -7.56 -6.94
CA GLY A 255 -1.00 -6.84 -6.84
C GLY A 255 -0.87 -5.32 -6.71
N ASP A 256 0.28 -4.85 -6.22
CA ASP A 256 0.63 -3.42 -6.22
C ASP A 256 2.10 -3.13 -6.62
N LEU A 257 2.60 -3.80 -7.66
CA LEU A 257 3.98 -3.59 -8.07
C LEU A 257 4.13 -2.24 -8.79
N ASN A 258 4.78 -1.28 -8.14
CA ASN A 258 5.06 0.06 -8.67
C ASN A 258 6.45 0.55 -8.21
N LEU A 259 6.92 1.68 -8.76
CA LEU A 259 8.27 2.20 -8.47
C LEU A 259 8.52 2.53 -6.99
N ALA A 260 7.50 2.87 -6.21
CA ALA A 260 7.64 3.16 -4.79
C ALA A 260 7.86 1.87 -3.95
N ASN A 261 7.40 0.73 -4.46
CA ASN A 261 7.53 -0.58 -3.82
C ASN A 261 8.83 -1.33 -4.21
N ILE A 262 9.75 -0.65 -4.91
CA ILE A 262 11.05 -1.19 -5.33
C ILE A 262 12.16 -0.37 -4.64
N ILE A 263 12.90 -1.02 -3.75
CA ILE A 263 14.08 -0.43 -3.09
C ILE A 263 15.33 -0.80 -3.88
N VAL A 264 16.16 0.19 -4.18
CA VAL A 264 17.36 0.02 -5.02
C VAL A 264 18.61 0.62 -4.39
N ASN A 265 19.73 -0.02 -4.71
CA ASN A 265 21.05 0.55 -4.58
C ASN A 265 21.40 1.24 -5.91
N ALA A 266 21.32 2.58 -5.92
CA ALA A 266 21.54 3.39 -7.11
C ALA A 266 22.98 3.33 -7.64
N LYS A 267 23.97 3.07 -6.76
CA LYS A 267 25.38 2.97 -7.16
C LYS A 267 25.64 1.67 -7.92
N GLU A 268 25.04 0.59 -7.47
CA GLU A 268 25.21 -0.75 -8.05
C GLU A 268 24.21 -1.06 -9.17
N ASN A 269 23.17 -0.23 -9.33
CA ASN A 269 22.03 -0.49 -10.21
C ASN A 269 21.32 -1.81 -9.88
N LYS A 270 21.21 -2.12 -8.59
CA LYS A 270 20.67 -3.38 -8.07
C LYS A 270 19.38 -3.14 -7.31
N ILE A 271 18.40 -4.02 -7.48
CA ILE A 271 17.21 -4.07 -6.61
C ILE A 271 17.58 -4.78 -5.31
N GLU A 272 17.34 -4.11 -4.19
CA GLU A 272 17.64 -4.64 -2.85
C GLU A 272 16.41 -5.24 -2.17
N ALA A 273 15.21 -4.74 -2.46
CA ALA A 273 13.97 -5.34 -1.99
C ALA A 273 12.75 -4.97 -2.86
N ILE A 274 11.82 -5.91 -2.99
CA ILE A 274 10.41 -5.67 -3.32
C ILE A 274 9.63 -5.72 -2.02
N ILE A 275 8.91 -4.64 -1.72
CA ILE A 275 8.18 -4.46 -0.46
C ILE A 275 6.68 -4.28 -0.70
N ASP A 276 5.92 -4.32 0.38
CA ASP A 276 4.47 -4.07 0.40
C ASP A 276 3.64 -5.10 -0.37
N TRP A 277 3.79 -6.36 0.04
CA TRP A 277 3.04 -7.50 -0.52
C TRP A 277 1.61 -7.58 0.04
N GLU A 278 1.01 -6.47 0.49
CA GLU A 278 -0.28 -6.50 1.20
C GLU A 278 -1.46 -6.94 0.29
N MET A 279 -1.31 -6.77 -1.02
CA MET A 279 -2.29 -7.14 -2.05
C MET A 279 -1.96 -8.45 -2.78
N SER A 280 -0.92 -9.17 -2.35
CA SER A 280 -0.40 -10.33 -3.06
C SER A 280 -1.35 -11.52 -3.04
N GLY A 281 -1.19 -12.43 -3.99
CA GLY A 281 -1.96 -13.66 -4.04
C GLY A 281 -1.86 -14.38 -5.36
N TYR A 282 -2.52 -15.52 -5.49
CA TYR A 282 -2.72 -16.20 -6.75
C TYR A 282 -3.88 -15.54 -7.48
N PHE A 283 -3.55 -14.74 -8.49
CA PHE A 283 -4.51 -14.02 -9.33
C PHE A 283 -4.46 -14.56 -10.75
N PRO A 284 -5.45 -14.24 -11.60
CA PRO A 284 -5.36 -14.55 -13.02
C PRO A 284 -4.02 -14.13 -13.64
N TRP A 285 -3.50 -14.92 -14.61
CA TRP A 285 -2.18 -14.68 -15.23
C TRP A 285 -1.98 -13.24 -15.77
N TRP A 286 -3.08 -12.58 -16.13
CA TRP A 286 -3.11 -11.23 -16.68
C TRP A 286 -3.17 -10.12 -15.62
N ALA A 287 -3.43 -10.43 -14.36
CA ALA A 287 -3.76 -9.46 -13.31
C ALA A 287 -2.66 -8.41 -13.09
N GLU A 288 -1.40 -8.80 -12.88
CA GLU A 288 -0.30 -7.85 -12.65
C GLU A 288 -0.16 -6.84 -13.82
N ARG A 289 -0.29 -7.32 -15.06
CA ARG A 289 -0.21 -6.47 -16.25
C ARG A 289 -1.39 -5.53 -16.33
N TRP A 290 -2.60 -6.03 -16.09
CA TRP A 290 -3.81 -5.22 -16.06
C TRP A 290 -3.72 -4.12 -14.98
N LEU A 291 -3.31 -4.49 -13.76
CA LEU A 291 -3.11 -3.56 -12.64
C LEU A 291 -2.06 -2.48 -12.97
N SER A 292 -0.95 -2.85 -13.61
CA SER A 292 0.08 -1.90 -14.05
C SER A 292 -0.42 -0.89 -15.10
N ILE A 293 -1.46 -1.25 -15.87
CA ILE A 293 -2.05 -0.38 -16.91
C ILE A 293 -3.13 0.52 -16.30
N VAL A 294 -4.02 -0.05 -15.49
CA VAL A 294 -5.20 0.65 -14.96
C VAL A 294 -4.84 1.58 -13.80
N TRP A 295 -3.89 1.17 -12.97
CA TRP A 295 -3.50 1.90 -11.76
C TRP A 295 -2.07 2.46 -11.81
N GLY A 296 -1.33 2.19 -12.89
CA GLY A 296 0.02 2.73 -13.07
C GLY A 296 0.02 4.21 -13.39
N ASP A 297 0.95 4.95 -12.77
CA ASP A 297 1.20 6.35 -13.11
C ASP A 297 2.11 6.50 -14.35
N GLY A 298 2.34 7.74 -14.79
CA GLY A 298 3.16 8.02 -15.98
C GLY A 298 4.60 7.49 -15.86
N LEU A 299 5.16 7.49 -14.64
CA LEU A 299 6.51 7.01 -14.36
C LEU A 299 6.60 5.49 -14.42
N SER A 300 5.66 4.80 -13.76
CA SER A 300 5.54 3.34 -13.77
C SER A 300 5.34 2.81 -15.19
N ASN A 301 4.58 3.52 -16.03
CA ASN A 301 4.38 3.15 -17.42
C ASN A 301 5.69 3.06 -18.24
N GLU A 302 6.70 3.89 -17.94
CA GLU A 302 8.00 3.83 -18.64
C GLU A 302 8.77 2.54 -18.32
N LEU A 303 8.62 2.01 -17.09
CA LEU A 303 9.18 0.73 -16.67
C LEU A 303 8.36 -0.43 -17.23
N PHE A 304 7.06 -0.48 -16.94
CA PHE A 304 6.23 -1.68 -17.13
C PHE A 304 5.80 -1.92 -18.58
N LYS A 305 5.51 -0.87 -19.37
CA LYS A 305 5.07 -1.07 -20.77
C LYS A 305 6.07 -1.91 -21.60
N PRO A 306 7.37 -1.59 -21.63
CA PRO A 306 8.34 -2.43 -22.33
C PRO A 306 8.60 -3.76 -21.62
N LEU A 307 8.51 -3.82 -20.29
CA LEU A 307 8.79 -5.01 -19.48
C LEU A 307 7.94 -6.22 -19.87
N TRP A 308 6.67 -6.01 -20.22
CA TRP A 308 5.77 -7.10 -20.56
C TRP A 308 6.19 -7.89 -21.81
N ARG A 309 7.00 -7.30 -22.70
CA ARG A 309 7.61 -8.01 -23.83
C ARG A 309 8.61 -9.07 -23.38
N ASP A 310 9.28 -8.83 -22.27
CA ASP A 310 10.27 -9.76 -21.72
C ASP A 310 9.60 -10.85 -20.89
N VAL A 311 8.54 -10.51 -20.14
CA VAL A 311 7.81 -11.45 -19.27
C VAL A 311 6.91 -12.40 -20.04
N CYS A 312 6.23 -11.92 -21.09
CA CYS A 312 5.22 -12.66 -21.84
C CYS A 312 5.34 -12.30 -23.34
N PRO A 313 6.44 -12.70 -24.01
CA PRO A 313 6.73 -12.32 -25.40
C PRO A 313 5.67 -12.77 -26.40
N GLU A 314 4.92 -13.82 -26.09
CA GLU A 314 3.81 -14.35 -26.88
C GLU A 314 2.56 -13.45 -26.86
N MET A 315 2.49 -12.49 -25.93
CA MET A 315 1.32 -11.63 -25.71
C MET A 315 1.68 -10.16 -25.91
N ASP A 316 1.61 -9.69 -27.15
CA ASP A 316 1.90 -8.29 -27.46
C ASP A 316 0.85 -7.31 -26.85
N ALA A 317 1.08 -6.01 -27.01
CA ALA A 317 0.20 -4.98 -26.45
C ALA A 317 -1.22 -5.02 -27.02
N LYS A 318 -1.35 -5.28 -28.32
CA LYS A 318 -2.64 -5.29 -29.02
C LYS A 318 -3.45 -6.53 -28.64
N THR A 319 -2.82 -7.69 -28.69
CA THR A 319 -3.41 -8.97 -28.32
C THR A 319 -3.85 -8.97 -26.87
N PHE A 320 -3.05 -8.42 -25.95
CA PHE A 320 -3.46 -8.27 -24.55
C PHE A 320 -4.67 -7.34 -24.40
N ALA A 321 -4.73 -6.24 -25.17
CA ALA A 321 -5.88 -5.35 -25.12
C ALA A 321 -7.15 -6.07 -25.59
N GLU A 322 -7.10 -6.82 -26.68
CA GLU A 322 -8.23 -7.56 -27.23
C GLU A 322 -8.67 -8.74 -26.34
N GLN A 323 -7.71 -9.48 -25.77
CA GLN A 323 -7.99 -10.68 -24.97
C GLN A 323 -8.26 -10.41 -23.49
N VAL A 324 -7.86 -9.25 -22.97
CA VAL A 324 -8.01 -8.92 -21.54
C VAL A 324 -8.69 -7.57 -21.35
N ILE A 325 -8.05 -6.46 -21.75
CA ILE A 325 -8.54 -5.11 -21.41
C ILE A 325 -9.99 -4.90 -21.90
N ASN A 326 -10.26 -5.18 -23.17
CA ASN A 326 -11.57 -4.96 -23.80
C ASN A 326 -12.67 -5.87 -23.23
N LYS A 327 -12.30 -6.93 -22.51
CA LYS A 327 -13.21 -7.90 -21.90
C LYS A 327 -13.45 -7.63 -20.41
N VAL A 328 -12.47 -7.06 -19.71
CA VAL A 328 -12.59 -6.64 -18.31
C VAL A 328 -13.25 -5.25 -18.22
N ASP A 329 -12.96 -4.33 -19.14
CA ASP A 329 -13.47 -2.95 -19.12
C ASP A 329 -15.01 -2.87 -19.06
N PRO A 330 -15.80 -3.64 -19.82
CA PRO A 330 -17.26 -3.64 -19.70
C PRO A 330 -17.75 -4.03 -18.30
N VAL A 331 -17.07 -4.97 -17.63
CA VAL A 331 -17.41 -5.40 -16.26
C VAL A 331 -17.12 -4.28 -15.27
N VAL A 332 -15.96 -3.61 -15.39
CA VAL A 332 -15.62 -2.46 -14.56
C VAL A 332 -16.59 -1.31 -14.78
N ARG A 333 -16.99 -1.03 -16.03
CA ARG A 333 -17.98 0.01 -16.33
C ARG A 333 -19.34 -0.30 -15.73
N ALA A 334 -19.83 -1.53 -15.85
CA ALA A 334 -21.06 -1.96 -15.19
C ALA A 334 -20.95 -1.80 -13.68
N TRP A 335 -19.88 -2.32 -13.07
CA TRP A 335 -19.60 -2.12 -11.65
C TRP A 335 -19.66 -0.64 -11.27
N GLN A 336 -18.95 0.24 -11.97
CA GLN A 336 -18.88 1.67 -11.67
C GLN A 336 -20.24 2.38 -11.85
N ALA A 337 -21.00 2.03 -12.89
CA ALA A 337 -22.30 2.62 -13.19
C ALA A 337 -23.37 2.30 -12.13
N CYS A 338 -23.20 1.21 -11.38
CA CYS A 338 -24.11 0.90 -10.27
C CYS A 338 -24.05 1.98 -9.20
N LYS A 339 -25.20 2.49 -8.74
CA LYS A 339 -25.22 3.41 -7.60
C LYS A 339 -25.01 2.64 -6.31
N LYS A 340 -23.90 2.91 -5.62
CA LYS A 340 -23.44 2.22 -4.41
C LYS A 340 -23.36 3.22 -3.25
N GLU A 341 -23.84 2.83 -2.09
CA GLU A 341 -23.83 3.61 -0.85
C GLU A 341 -23.00 2.92 0.23
N HIS A 342 -22.28 3.74 0.99
CA HIS A 342 -21.47 3.30 2.12
C HIS A 342 -21.86 4.14 3.34
N PRO A 343 -22.91 3.73 4.08
CA PRO A 343 -23.31 4.38 5.32
C PRO A 343 -22.11 4.55 6.25
N ALA A 344 -22.04 5.69 6.93
CA ALA A 344 -20.93 6.09 7.80
C ALA A 344 -19.55 6.30 7.14
N LYS A 345 -19.37 6.08 5.82
CA LYS A 345 -18.08 6.35 5.15
C LYS A 345 -17.57 7.79 5.38
N ALA A 346 -18.47 8.76 5.41
CA ALA A 346 -18.14 10.18 5.64
C ALA A 346 -18.05 10.55 7.13
N SER A 347 -18.37 9.62 8.03
CA SER A 347 -18.26 9.84 9.47
C SER A 347 -16.80 9.99 9.85
N LYS A 348 -16.54 10.88 10.82
CA LYS A 348 -15.19 11.16 11.32
C LYS A 348 -15.27 11.78 12.70
N TRP A 349 -14.24 11.53 13.50
CA TRP A 349 -14.01 12.25 14.75
C TRP A 349 -13.16 13.48 14.44
N LEU A 350 -13.63 14.65 14.87
CA LEU A 350 -12.87 15.89 14.76
C LEU A 350 -11.89 15.98 15.93
N ARG A 351 -10.63 16.26 15.63
CA ARG A 351 -9.67 16.54 16.69
C ARG A 351 -9.92 17.94 17.27
N PRO A 352 -9.61 18.16 18.57
CA PRO A 352 -9.57 19.50 19.13
C PRO A 352 -8.66 20.44 18.32
N PRO A 353 -8.88 21.76 18.38
CA PRO A 353 -7.98 22.75 17.80
C PRO A 353 -6.51 22.50 18.15
N PHE A 354 -5.60 22.69 17.20
CA PHE A 354 -4.17 22.47 17.41
C PHE A 354 -3.52 23.61 18.21
N CYS A 355 -3.82 24.86 17.84
CA CYS A 355 -3.50 26.08 18.58
C CYS A 355 -4.54 27.16 18.28
N GLU A 356 -4.50 28.27 19.02
CA GLU A 356 -5.25 29.49 18.69
C GLU A 356 -5.01 29.95 17.24
N CYS A 357 -3.76 29.84 16.79
CA CYS A 357 -3.33 30.13 15.42
C CYS A 357 -3.77 29.12 14.34
N GLN A 358 -4.19 27.92 14.75
CA GLN A 358 -4.51 26.81 13.87
C GLN A 358 -5.69 26.04 14.47
N PRO A 359 -6.93 26.54 14.24
CA PRO A 359 -8.12 26.01 14.89
C PRO A 359 -8.52 24.62 14.40
N TYR A 360 -7.95 24.15 13.28
CA TYR A 360 -8.17 22.82 12.75
C TYR A 360 -7.11 21.83 13.24
N GLY A 361 -7.52 20.79 13.97
CA GLY A 361 -6.64 19.74 14.51
C GLY A 361 -6.50 18.48 13.65
N GLY A 362 -7.25 18.37 12.54
CA GLY A 362 -7.36 17.13 11.75
C GLY A 362 -8.53 16.24 12.17
N THR A 363 -8.63 15.06 11.56
CA THR A 363 -9.71 14.09 11.79
C THR A 363 -9.18 12.68 11.97
N PHE A 364 -9.99 11.83 12.59
CA PHE A 364 -9.90 10.38 12.46
C PHE A 364 -11.10 9.94 11.63
N ASP A 365 -10.86 9.48 10.41
CA ASP A 365 -11.93 9.11 9.50
C ASP A 365 -12.41 7.68 9.77
N TRP A 366 -13.72 7.44 9.68
CA TRP A 366 -14.35 6.16 10.02
C TRP A 366 -13.67 4.96 9.35
N VAL A 367 -13.47 5.06 8.04
CA VAL A 367 -12.88 3.99 7.23
C VAL A 367 -11.38 3.82 7.48
N ALA A 368 -10.71 4.93 7.81
CA ALA A 368 -9.26 4.93 8.03
C ALA A 368 -8.89 4.17 9.31
N ILE A 369 -9.75 4.20 10.34
CA ILE A 369 -9.50 3.51 11.62
C ILE A 369 -9.91 2.04 11.65
N GLY A 370 -10.13 1.42 10.49
CA GLY A 370 -10.44 -0.01 10.38
C GLY A 370 -11.92 -0.35 10.53
N ASN A 371 -12.80 0.64 10.76
CA ASN A 371 -14.22 0.34 10.84
C ASN A 371 -14.74 -0.14 9.49
N GLY A 372 -15.52 -1.22 9.53
CA GLY A 372 -16.27 -1.70 8.39
C GLY A 372 -17.22 -0.62 7.86
N THR A 373 -17.42 -0.65 6.55
CA THR A 373 -18.46 0.12 5.89
C THR A 373 -19.43 -0.85 5.26
N ASP A 374 -20.70 -0.73 5.63
CA ASP A 374 -21.77 -1.44 4.92
C ASP A 374 -21.71 -1.10 3.43
N HIS A 375 -21.87 -2.11 2.59
CA HIS A 375 -22.01 -1.95 1.14
C HIS A 375 -23.49 -2.11 0.78
N LYS A 376 -24.10 -1.05 0.24
CA LYS A 376 -25.50 -1.09 -0.18
C LYS A 376 -25.63 -0.65 -1.63
N ILE A 377 -26.47 -1.35 -2.39
CA ILE A 377 -26.89 -0.90 -3.71
C ILE A 377 -28.10 0.01 -3.52
N SER A 378 -28.03 1.23 -4.03
CA SER A 378 -29.20 2.13 -4.02
C SER A 378 -30.25 1.56 -4.97
N LYS A 379 -31.52 1.53 -4.53
CA LYS A 379 -32.61 1.22 -5.45
C LYS A 379 -32.65 2.30 -6.55
N VAL A 380 -32.75 1.87 -7.80
CA VAL A 380 -32.99 2.78 -8.93
C VAL A 380 -34.48 3.12 -8.90
N ASP A 381 -34.81 4.30 -8.38
CA ASP A 381 -36.19 4.82 -8.37
C ASP A 381 -36.82 4.82 -9.77
#